data_AF-A0A918NNT5-F1
#
_entry.id   AF-A0A918NNT5-F1
#
_cell.length_a   1.000
_cell.length_b   1.000
_cell.length_c   1.000
_cell.angle_alpha   90.00
_cell.angle_beta   90.00
_cell.angle_gamma   90.00
#
_symmetry.space_group_name_H-M   'P 1'
#
loop_
_entity.id
_entity.type
_entity.pdbx_description
1 polymer ?
#
loop_
_entity_poly.entity_id
_entity_poly.type
_entity_poly.pdbx_seq_one_letter_code
_entity_poly.pdbx_strand_id
1 'polypeptide(L)'
;MADETSIKVGVATRDRLAVLAAERGTTIRRLVEELAAARPTRAEYEERATQARAELASLLGTAPGEEAEARARGLLQGLGAGHDPAVG
;
A
#
# COMPACT_ATOMS: atom_id res chain seq x y z
N MET A 1 2.14 -1.36 -26.31
CA MET A 1 0.90 -2.13 -26.10
C MET A 1 0.86 -2.48 -24.63
N ALA A 2 -0.23 -2.17 -23.91
CA ALA A 2 -0.36 -2.65 -22.54
C ALA A 2 -0.38 -4.19 -22.58
N ASP A 3 0.39 -4.83 -21.71
CA ASP A 3 0.51 -6.28 -21.62
C ASP A 3 -0.78 -6.83 -21.00
N GLU A 4 -1.83 -6.99 -21.83
CA GLU A 4 -3.16 -7.39 -21.37
C GLU A 4 -3.20 -8.90 -21.13
N THR A 5 -3.42 -9.29 -19.87
CA THR A 5 -3.52 -10.70 -19.46
C THR A 5 -4.93 -11.01 -18.96
N SER A 6 -5.38 -12.25 -19.18
CA SER A 6 -6.70 -12.71 -18.73
C SER A 6 -6.60 -13.42 -17.38
N ILE A 7 -7.38 -12.97 -16.41
CA ILE A 7 -7.49 -13.59 -15.08
C ILE A 7 -8.84 -14.30 -14.98
N LYS A 8 -8.82 -15.58 -14.59
CA LYS A 8 -10.05 -16.34 -14.31
C LYS A 8 -10.53 -16.04 -12.90
N VAL A 9 -11.79 -15.62 -12.77
CA VAL A 9 -12.46 -15.36 -11.49
C VAL A 9 -13.85 -16.00 -11.49
N GLY A 10 -14.42 -16.23 -10.31
CA GLY A 10 -15.80 -16.69 -10.17
C GLY A 10 -16.81 -15.64 -10.63
N VAL A 11 -17.97 -16.09 -11.12
CA VAL A 11 -19.04 -15.22 -11.62
C VAL A 11 -19.48 -14.19 -10.57
N ALA A 12 -19.73 -14.65 -9.34
CA ALA A 12 -20.12 -13.76 -8.24
C ALA A 12 -19.05 -12.68 -7.95
N THR A 13 -17.76 -13.03 -8.05
CA THR A 13 -16.67 -12.06 -7.86
C THR A 13 -16.65 -11.02 -8.98
N ARG A 14 -16.78 -11.46 -10.25
CA ARG A 14 -16.86 -10.56 -11.40
C ARG A 14 -18.03 -9.57 -11.24
N ASP A 15 -19.20 -10.05 -10.87
CA ASP A 15 -20.40 -9.22 -10.75
C ASP A 15 -20.27 -8.20 -9.62
N ARG A 16 -19.69 -8.61 -8.49
CA ARG A 16 -19.36 -7.69 -7.41
C ARG A 16 -18.35 -6.62 -7.85
N LEU A 17 -17.31 -7.00 -8.59
CA LEU A 17 -16.33 -6.04 -9.12
C LEU A 17 -16.98 -5.07 -10.11
N ALA A 18 -17.95 -5.52 -10.91
CA ALA A 18 -18.68 -4.66 -11.84
C ALA A 18 -19.47 -3.57 -11.10
N VAL A 19 -20.16 -3.94 -10.02
CA VAL A 19 -20.89 -2.99 -9.16
C VAL A 19 -19.92 -1.98 -8.53
N LEU A 20 -18.82 -2.46 -7.92
CA LEU A 20 -17.82 -1.59 -7.30
C LEU A 20 -17.16 -0.62 -8.29
N ALA A 21 -16.91 -1.07 -9.52
CA ALA A 21 -16.36 -0.23 -10.56
C ALA A 21 -17.35 0.86 -10.99
N ALA A 22 -18.63 0.49 -11.16
CA ALA A 22 -19.70 1.44 -11.51
C ALA A 22 -19.90 2.51 -10.42
N GLU A 23 -19.93 2.12 -9.14
CA GLU A 23 -20.03 3.06 -8.00
C GLU A 23 -18.88 4.07 -7.98
N ARG A 24 -17.69 3.66 -8.42
CA ARG A 24 -16.48 4.50 -8.47
C ARG A 24 -16.28 5.22 -9.81
N GLY A 25 -17.21 5.09 -10.75
CA GLY A 25 -17.08 5.68 -12.09
C GLY A 25 -15.84 5.18 -12.85
N THR A 26 -15.41 3.95 -12.60
CA THR A 26 -14.19 3.34 -13.16
C THR A 26 -14.50 2.03 -13.89
N THR A 27 -13.48 1.37 -14.44
CA THR A 27 -13.62 0.04 -15.05
C THR A 27 -13.13 -1.06 -14.09
N ILE A 28 -13.59 -2.30 -14.27
CA ILE A 28 -13.09 -3.44 -13.48
C ILE A 28 -11.57 -3.55 -13.58
N ARG A 29 -11.01 -3.35 -14.78
CA ARG A 29 -9.57 -3.35 -15.02
C ARG A 29 -8.86 -2.37 -14.09
N ARG A 30 -9.28 -1.10 -14.15
CA ARG A 30 -8.67 -0.03 -13.36
C ARG A 30 -8.87 -0.25 -11.86
N LEU A 31 -10.02 -0.76 -11.44
CA LEU A 31 -10.27 -1.14 -10.04
C LEU A 31 -9.29 -2.21 -9.55
N VAL A 32 -9.01 -3.23 -10.38
CA VAL A 32 -8.07 -4.30 -10.04
C VAL A 32 -6.63 -3.78 -10.01
N GLU A 33 -6.25 -2.92 -10.96
CA GLU A 33 -4.94 -2.26 -10.96
C GLU A 33 -4.74 -1.40 -9.70
N GLU A 34 -5.74 -0.61 -9.31
CA GLU A 34 -5.72 0.20 -8.09
C GLU A 34 -5.63 -0.67 -6.83
N LEU A 35 -6.37 -1.80 -6.78
CA LEU A 35 -6.29 -2.74 -5.67
C LEU A 35 -4.91 -3.39 -5.54
N ALA A 36 -4.28 -3.74 -6.67
CA ALA A 36 -2.93 -4.29 -6.68
C ALA A 36 -1.92 -3.23 -6.22
N ALA A 37 -2.01 -2.00 -6.74
CA ALA A 37 -1.11 -0.91 -6.38
C ALA A 37 -1.23 -0.50 -4.90
N ALA A 38 -2.45 -0.59 -4.33
CA ALA A 38 -2.71 -0.26 -2.93
C ALA A 38 -2.14 -1.29 -1.94
N ARG A 39 -1.73 -2.48 -2.41
CA ARG A 39 -1.22 -3.56 -1.56
C ARG A 39 0.14 -4.05 -2.05
N PRO A 40 1.22 -3.30 -1.73
CA PRO A 40 2.57 -3.76 -1.98
C PRO A 40 2.80 -5.14 -1.38
N THR A 41 3.59 -5.95 -2.09
CA THR A 41 4.10 -7.22 -1.61
C THR A 41 5.11 -7.01 -0.50
N ARG A 42 5.40 -8.08 0.25
CA ARG A 42 6.43 -8.06 1.29
C ARG A 42 7.80 -7.64 0.74
N ALA A 43 8.17 -8.14 -0.43
CA ALA A 43 9.45 -7.80 -1.06
C ALA A 43 9.54 -6.31 -1.39
N GLU A 44 8.46 -5.73 -1.92
CA GLU A 44 8.41 -4.28 -2.20
C GLU A 44 8.46 -3.45 -0.90
N TYR A 45 7.86 -3.92 0.20
CA TYR A 45 8.02 -3.27 1.50
C TYR A 45 9.47 -3.31 2.00
N GLU A 46 10.15 -4.45 1.87
CA GLU A 46 11.55 -4.61 2.28
C GLU A 46 12.49 -3.75 1.43
N GLU A 47 12.23 -3.66 0.12
CA GLU A 47 12.95 -2.77 -0.79
C GLU A 47 12.76 -1.30 -0.39
N ARG A 48 11.52 -0.86 -0.19
CA ARG A 48 11.21 0.52 0.26
C ARG A 48 11.86 0.85 1.60
N ALA A 49 11.86 -0.10 2.55
CA ALA A 49 12.52 0.09 3.84
C ALA A 49 14.05 0.22 3.68
N THR A 50 14.64 -0.52 2.75
CA THR A 50 16.08 -0.42 2.44
C THR A 50 16.42 0.93 1.81
N GLN A 51 15.62 1.38 0.84
CA GLN A 51 15.76 2.70 0.22
C GLN A 51 15.65 3.82 1.26
N ALA A 52 14.63 3.77 2.12
CA ALA A 52 14.45 4.76 3.19
C ALA A 52 15.63 4.80 4.16
N ARG A 53 16.20 3.64 4.55
CA ARG A 53 17.40 3.60 5.39
C ARG A 53 18.62 4.22 4.70
N ALA A 54 18.79 3.98 3.40
CA ALA A 54 19.88 4.57 2.63
C ALA A 54 19.73 6.09 2.51
N GLU A 55 18.51 6.59 2.28
CA GLU A 55 18.23 8.02 2.27
C GLU A 55 18.50 8.67 3.63
N LEU A 56 18.04 8.04 4.72
CA LEU A 56 18.32 8.53 6.07
C LEU A 56 19.82 8.52 6.38
N ALA A 57 20.55 7.50 5.95
CA ALA A 57 22.01 7.47 6.08
C ALA A 57 22.69 8.60 5.31
N SER A 58 22.21 8.90 4.10
CA SER A 58 22.71 10.02 3.29
C SER A 58 22.48 11.37 4.00
N LEU A 59 21.30 11.56 4.59
CA LEU A 59 20.92 12.82 5.25
C LEU A 59 21.53 13.01 6.64
N LEU A 60 21.65 11.92 7.42
CA LEU A 60 22.05 11.95 8.84
C LEU A 60 23.48 11.45 9.06
N GLY A 61 24.17 11.00 8.01
CA GLY A 61 25.49 10.36 8.07
C GLY A 61 25.47 8.89 8.52
N THR A 62 24.37 8.42 9.12
CA THR A 62 24.17 7.01 9.50
C THR A 62 22.70 6.62 9.42
N ALA A 63 22.40 5.37 9.08
CA ALA A 63 21.05 4.85 9.16
C ALA A 63 20.62 4.68 10.63
N PRO A 64 19.35 4.90 10.97
CA PRO A 64 18.83 4.56 12.30
C PRO A 64 19.04 3.07 12.60
N GLY A 65 19.47 2.77 13.83
CA GLY A 65 19.53 1.40 14.31
C GLY A 65 18.14 0.82 14.60
N GLU A 66 18.07 -0.50 14.74
CA GLU A 66 16.82 -1.24 14.96
C GLU A 66 15.99 -0.72 16.15
N GLU A 67 16.66 -0.33 17.24
CA GLU A 67 16.00 0.20 18.43
C GLU A 67 15.36 1.58 18.18
N ALA A 68 16.03 2.46 17.42
CA ALA A 68 15.47 3.76 17.04
C ALA A 68 14.26 3.58 16.12
N GLU A 69 14.33 2.64 15.17
CA GLU A 69 13.19 2.27 14.34
C GLU A 69 12.02 1.69 15.15
N ALA A 70 12.31 0.85 16.16
CA ALA A 70 11.30 0.28 17.04
C ALA A 70 10.56 1.36 17.85
N ARG A 71 11.30 2.33 18.40
CA ARG A 71 10.71 3.48 19.10
C ARG A 71 9.86 4.34 18.16
N ALA A 72 10.34 4.60 16.95
CA ALA A 72 9.59 5.33 15.93
C ALA A 72 8.28 4.60 15.56
N ARG A 73 8.31 3.28 15.37
CA ARG A 73 7.08 2.49 15.12
C ARG A 73 6.09 2.59 16.28
N GLY A 74 6.56 2.49 17.53
CA GLY A 74 5.70 2.62 18.70
C GLY A 74 5.02 3.99 18.76
N LEU A 75 5.77 5.07 18.47
CA LEU A 75 5.21 6.42 18.41
C LEU A 75 4.15 6.55 17.30
N LEU A 76 4.44 6.09 16.08
CA LEU A 76 3.52 6.17 14.94
C LEU A 76 2.23 5.37 15.19
N GLN A 77 2.32 4.19 15.81
CA GLN A 77 1.16 3.41 16.21
C GLN A 77 0.31 4.15 17.25
N GLY A 78 0.94 4.79 18.23
CA GLY A 78 0.25 5.62 19.23
C GLY A 78 -0.46 6.82 18.61
N LEU A 79 0.17 7.47 17.62
CA LEU A 79 -0.42 8.60 16.89
C LEU A 79 -1.58 8.15 15.98
N GLY A 80 -1.44 7.01 15.30
CA GLY A 80 -2.49 6.44 14.44
C GLY A 80 -3.72 5.99 15.22
N ALA A 81 -3.56 5.49 16.45
CA ALA A 81 -4.68 5.16 17.33
C ALA A 81 -5.49 6.38 17.79
N GLY A 82 -4.89 7.58 17.78
CA GLY A 82 -5.58 8.85 18.07
C GLY A 82 -6.16 9.55 16.83
N HIS A 83 -5.88 9.05 15.62
CA HIS A 83 -6.33 9.61 14.36
C HIS A 83 -7.33 8.65 13.69
N ASP A 84 -8.53 8.55 14.25
CA ASP A 84 -9.68 7.94 13.56
C ASP A 84 -10.30 9.01 12.64
N PRO A 85 -10.19 8.90 11.30
CA PRO A 85 -10.67 9.94 10.37
C PRO A 85 -12.20 9.91 10.17
N ALA A 86 -12.96 9.24 11.05
CA ALA A 86 -14.42 9.17 10.97
C ALA A 86 -15.16 10.37 11.61
N VAL A 87 -14.46 11.43 12.03
CA VAL A 87 -15.07 12.69 12.49
C VAL A 87 -14.32 13.87 11.89
N GLY A 88 -14.89 14.46 10.84
CA GLY A 88 -14.40 15.66 10.16
C GLY A 88 -15.26 15.99 8.95
#